data_AF-A0A413QX89-F1
#
_entry.id   AF-A0A413QX89-F1
#
_cell.length_a   1.000
_cell.length_b   1.000
_cell.length_c   1.000
_cell.angle_alpha   90.00
_cell.angle_beta   90.00
_cell.angle_gamma   90.00
#
_symmetry.space_group_name_H-M   'P 1'
#
loop_
_entity.id
_entity.type
_entity.pdbx_description
1 polymer ?
#
loop_
_entity_poly.entity_id
_entity_poly.type
_entity_poly.pdbx_seq_one_letter_code
_entity_poly.pdbx_strand_id
1 'polypeptide(L)' 'MRDIASALYSREKIDQERGEKVGDKAGRQALSALLQKLLQEGRTEDINRVLQDNEYQEKLLQEYHLKLDFVKGP' A
#
# COMPACT_ATOMS: atom_id res chain seq x y z
N MET A 1 -14.54 -33.60 -15.76
CA MET A 1 -15.30 -32.33 -15.70
C MET A 1 -14.69 -31.48 -14.60
N ARG A 2 -14.23 -30.26 -14.89
CA ARG A 2 -13.93 -29.27 -13.83
C ARG A 2 -15.27 -28.72 -13.35
N ASP A 3 -15.57 -28.87 -12.06
CA ASP A 3 -16.83 -28.37 -11.51
C ASP A 3 -16.81 -26.83 -11.44
N ILE A 4 -17.98 -26.20 -11.51
CA ILE A 4 -18.12 -24.73 -11.53
C ILE A 4 -17.56 -24.08 -10.25
N ALA A 5 -17.73 -24.71 -9.09
CA ALA A 5 -17.15 -24.27 -7.82
C ALA A 5 -15.61 -24.30 -7.84
N SER A 6 -14.98 -25.29 -8.50
CA SER A 6 -13.51 -25.32 -8.64
C SER A 6 -12.96 -24.15 -9.48
N ALA A 7 -13.72 -23.70 -10.49
CA ALA A 7 -13.38 -22.52 -11.28
C ALA A 7 -13.59 -21.20 -10.52
N LEU A 8 -14.65 -21.12 -9.71
CA LEU A 8 -14.94 -19.96 -8.85
C LEU A 8 -13.88 -19.78 -7.76
N TYR A 9 -13.52 -20.85 -7.05
CA TYR A 9 -12.46 -20.83 -6.04
C TYR A 9 -11.11 -20.40 -6.62
N SER A 10 -10.77 -20.90 -7.81
CA SER A 10 -9.54 -20.53 -8.50
C SER A 10 -9.53 -19.03 -8.88
N ARG A 11 -10.68 -18.47 -9.27
CA ARG A 11 -10.80 -17.06 -9.62
C ARG A 11 -10.67 -16.15 -8.40
N GLU A 12 -11.37 -16.49 -7.31
CA GLU A 12 -11.28 -15.76 -6.04
C GLU A 12 -9.85 -15.71 -5.52
N LYS A 13 -9.13 -16.84 -5.58
CA LYS A 13 -7.71 -16.89 -5.19
C LYS A 13 -6.82 -16.00 -6.07
N ILE A 14 -7.04 -15.98 -7.39
CA ILE A 14 -6.28 -15.11 -8.31
C ILE A 14 -6.56 -13.64 -8.02
N ASP A 15 -7.81 -13.29 -7.74
CA ASP A 15 -8.20 -11.90 -7.46
C ASP A 15 -7.63 -11.43 -6.11
N GLN A 16 -7.60 -12.30 -5.09
CA GLN A 16 -6.90 -12.03 -3.83
C GLN A 16 -5.40 -11.84 -4.04
N GLU A 17 -4.72 -12.77 -4.71
CA GLU A 17 -3.28 -12.70 -4.97
C GLU A 17 -2.91 -11.44 -5.78
N ARG A 18 -3.79 -11.01 -6.70
CA ARG A 18 -3.63 -9.75 -7.42
C ARG A 18 -3.81 -8.55 -6.49
N GLY A 19 -4.84 -8.56 -5.64
CA GLY A 19 -5.08 -7.50 -4.65
C GLY A 19 -3.88 -7.30 -3.71
N GLU A 20 -3.33 -8.39 -3.18
CA GLU A 20 -2.15 -8.37 -2.32
C GLU A 20 -0.92 -7.80 -3.05
N LYS A 21 -0.66 -8.23 -4.29
CA LYS A 21 0.46 -7.72 -5.10
C LYS A 21 0.32 -6.23 -5.43
N VAL A 22 -0.89 -5.78 -5.75
CA VAL A 22 -1.16 -4.36 -6.03
C VAL A 22 -1.03 -3.54 -4.75
N GLY A 23 -1.51 -4.04 -3.61
CA GLY A 23 -1.37 -3.42 -2.30
C GLY A 23 0.09 -3.24 -1.88
N ASP A 24 0.92 -4.28 -2.01
CA ASP A 24 2.35 -4.21 -1.71
C ASP A 24 3.06 -3.20 -2.61
N LYS A 25 2.79 -3.23 -3.92
CA LYS A 25 3.39 -2.26 -4.86
C LYS A 25 3.00 -0.82 -4.52
N ALA A 26 1.72 -0.56 -4.26
CA ALA A 26 1.25 0.78 -3.90
C ALA A 26 1.82 1.26 -2.58
N GLY A 27 1.89 0.38 -1.56
CA GLY A 27 2.49 0.68 -0.26
C GLY A 27 3.96 1.08 -0.38
N ARG A 28 4.74 0.33 -1.17
CA ARG A 28 6.14 0.66 -1.47
C ARG A 28 6.29 2.00 -2.20
N GLN A 29 5.42 2.29 -3.17
CA GLN A 29 5.43 3.56 -3.89
C GLN A 29 5.09 4.74 -2.98
N ALA A 30 4.07 4.59 -2.13
CA ALA A 30 3.68 5.61 -1.16
C ALA A 30 4.78 5.91 -0.14
N LEU A 31 5.40 4.86 0.42
CA LEU A 31 6.55 5.01 1.32
C LEU A 31 7.74 5.67 0.62
N SER A 32 8.08 5.26 -0.61
CA SER A 32 9.16 5.89 -1.37
C SER A 32 8.91 7.38 -1.62
N ALA A 33 7.67 7.76 -1.96
CA ALA A 33 7.31 9.16 -2.15
C ALA A 33 7.40 9.97 -0.85
N LEU A 34 6.99 9.38 0.28
CA LEU A 34 7.09 10.01 1.59
C LEU A 34 8.55 10.25 1.98
N LEU A 35 9.42 9.25 1.84
CA LEU A 35 10.85 9.40 2.16
C LEU A 35 11.51 10.46 1.27
N GLN A 36 11.16 10.54 -0.02
CA GLN A 36 11.65 11.60 -0.91
C GLN A 36 11.20 12.99 -0.46
N LYS A 37 9.95 13.14 -0.01
CA LYS A 37 9.44 14.42 0.52
C LYS A 37 10.17 14.85 1.78
N LEU A 38 10.35 13.94 2.73
CA LEU A 38 11.08 14.23 3.97
C LEU A 38 12.54 14.60 3.71
N LEU A 39 13.20 13.93 2.74
CA LEU A 39 14.56 14.29 2.31
C LEU A 39 14.62 15.69 1.70
N GLN A 40 13.67 16.04 0.82
CA GLN A 40 13.60 17.37 0.19
C GLN A 40 13.41 18.49 1.23
N GLU A 41 12.68 18.22 2.31
CA GLU A 41 12.40 19.17 3.38
C GLU A 41 13.46 19.15 4.50
N GLY A 42 14.48 18.27 4.41
CA GLY A 42 15.52 18.14 5.44
C GLY A 42 15.02 17.51 6.75
N ARG A 43 13.86 16.86 6.73
CA ARG A 43 13.20 16.24 7.91
C ARG A 43 13.79 14.85 8.22
N THR A 44 15.10 14.77 8.47
CA THR A 44 15.80 13.49 8.62
C THR A 44 15.41 12.70 9.88
N GLU A 45 14.93 13.37 10.93
CA GLU A 45 14.41 12.70 12.13
C GLU A 45 13.11 11.95 11.85
N ASP A 46 12.25 12.54 11.02
CA ASP A 46 10.97 11.94 10.63
C ASP A 46 11.15 10.74 9.72
N ILE A 47 12.23 10.69 8.93
CA ILE A 47 12.61 9.50 8.14
C ILE A 47 12.77 8.29 9.04
N ASN A 48 13.54 8.42 10.13
CA ASN A 48 13.78 7.32 11.06
C ASN A 48 12.48 6.88 11.75
N ARG A 49 11.63 7.85 12.13
CA ARG A 49 10.36 7.56 12.78
C ARG A 49 9.37 6.86 11.85
N VAL A 50 9.24 7.32 10.61
CA VAL A 50 8.36 6.70 9.59
C VAL A 50 8.71 5.24 9.33
N LEU A 51 9.99 4.86 9.42
CA LEU A 51 10.44 3.48 9.20
C LEU A 51 10.14 2.55 10.39
N GLN A 52 9.78 3.09 11.56
CA GLN A 52 9.60 2.33 12.82
C GLN A 52 8.19 2.43 13.39
N ASP A 53 7.47 3.50 13.07
CA ASP A 53 6.16 3.85 13.62
C ASP A 53 5.14 3.92 12.47
N ASN A 54 4.39 2.83 12.32
CA ASN A 54 3.39 2.69 11.26
C ASN A 54 2.25 3.72 11.38
N GLU A 55 1.83 4.08 12.60
CA GLU A 55 0.77 5.07 12.81
C GLU A 55 1.24 6.46 12.37
N TYR A 56 2.49 6.79 12.73
CA TYR A 56 3.12 8.03 12.28
C TYR A 56 3.35 8.07 10.77
N GLN A 57 3.77 6.95 10.16
CA GLN A 57 3.85 6.80 8.71
C GLN A 57 2.48 7.05 8.06
N GLU A 58 1.41 6.43 8.56
CA GLU A 58 0.07 6.61 8.01
C GLU A 58 -0.41 8.05 8.12
N LYS A 59 -0.15 8.71 9.26
CA LYS A 59 -0.48 10.12 9.46
C LYS A 59 0.23 11.00 8.42
N LEU A 60 1.54 10.82 8.22
CA LEU A 60 2.28 11.60 7.22
C LEU A 60 1.85 11.26 5.78
N LEU A 61 1.54 10.00 5.47
CA LEU A 61 0.98 9.64 4.17
C LEU A 61 -0.34 10.36 3.89
N GLN A 62 -1.17 10.61 4.92
CA GLN A 62 -2.38 11.41 4.79
C GLN A 62 -2.08 12.91 4.64
N GLU A 63 -1.19 13.46 5.47
CA GLU A 63 -0.82 14.88 5.45
C GLU A 63 -0.24 15.30 4.09
N TYR A 64 0.58 14.45 3.48
CA TYR A 64 1.14 14.70 2.14
C TYR A 64 0.23 14.23 0.99
N HIS A 65 -0.97 13.73 1.28
CA HIS A 65 -1.90 13.17 0.29
C HIS A 65 -1.28 12.08 -0.58
N LEU A 66 -0.41 11.27 0.01
CA LEU A 66 0.30 10.15 -0.63
C LEU A 66 -0.41 8.80 -0.44
N LYS A 67 -1.43 8.75 0.42
CA LYS A 67 -2.27 7.55 0.59
C LYS A 67 -3.09 7.37 -0.69
N LEU A 68 -2.83 6.27 -1.40
CA LEU A 68 -3.74 5.79 -2.44
C LEU A 68 -5.00 5.30 -1.73
N ASP A 69 -6.09 6.05 -1.86
CA ASP A 69 -7.42 5.54 -1.55
C ASP A 69 -7.66 4.36 -2.48
N PHE A 70 -7.39 3.16 -1.98
CA PHE A 70 -7.90 1.96 -2.59
C PHE A 70 -9.42 2.03 -2.47
N VAL A 71 -10.04 2.61 -3.49
CA VAL A 71 -11.48 2.44 -3.74
C VAL A 71 -11.68 0.94 -3.74
N LYS A 72 -12.37 0.44 -2.70
CA LYS A 72 -12.87 -0.93 -2.69
C LYS A 72 -13.61 -1.09 -4.01
N GLY A 73 -13.18 -2.06 -4.81
CA GLY A 73 -13.94 -2.45 -6.00
C GLY A 73 -15.39 -2.73 -5.61
N PRO A 74 -16.35 -2.52 -6.53
CA PRO A 74 -17.77 -2.70 -6.26
C PRO A 74 -18.09 -4.08 -5.66
#